data_AF-A0A969FHJ7-F1
#
_entry.id   AF-A0A969FHJ7-F1
#
_cell.length_a   1.000
_cell.length_b   1.000
_cell.length_c   1.000
_cell.angle_alpha   90.00
_cell.angle_beta   90.00
_cell.angle_gamma   90.00
#
_symmetry.space_group_name_H-M   'P 1'
#
loop_
_entity.id
_entity.type
_entity.pdbx_description
1 polymer ?
#
loop_
_entity_poly.entity_id
_entity_poly.type
_entity_poly.pdbx_seq_one_letter_code
_entity_poly.pdbx_strand_id
1 'polypeptide(L)'
;MSTTSDKGKLGFFQSLLATPTLILIAVGWGVIALLFFLLFSVTLPGEGRPAWYGLGTVILEQVGFLLAGVLCLRNGFSNKIVSGRNVWLGIGIGLLSYFVGNLFFSWWELYWGLSPTVSPGDLLYIISYLCLATGMILAVRSRRLNLELWQWGIIVGIAATGIAIAAWLSYPFEFGIAPSEPIEASPAIEQVAGSEPIADGTVAAPELDAEVEGEEMRHPAPAWVKAMDRRLEPFGSALNLTYVVLDVLLLIIASVLLLAFWGGRFSQSWRMIAAAAFSLYIADMWFKYADKNIPDYESGDLLEVFFTFTGVFFAIGAILEYDVSTRAIKTTSRGGRRRRGGSSS
;
A
#
# COMPACT_ATOMS: atom_id res chain seq x y z
N MET A 1 12.48 -18.42 41.25
CA MET A 1 13.53 -18.91 40.33
C MET A 1 12.99 -18.82 38.91
N SER A 2 13.34 -17.80 38.11
CA SER A 2 13.04 -17.81 36.68
C SER A 2 14.10 -18.67 35.99
N THR A 3 13.66 -19.63 35.18
CA THR A 3 14.57 -20.60 34.56
C THR A 3 15.42 -19.92 33.48
N THR A 4 16.63 -20.43 33.26
CA THR A 4 17.57 -19.95 32.24
C THR A 4 17.00 -19.96 30.81
N SER A 5 15.94 -20.76 30.57
CA SER A 5 15.19 -20.80 29.32
C SER A 5 14.43 -19.49 29.01
N ASP A 6 13.85 -18.84 30.03
CA ASP A 6 13.11 -17.58 29.85
C ASP A 6 14.04 -16.41 29.49
N LYS A 7 15.27 -16.41 30.02
CA LYS A 7 16.29 -15.40 29.68
C LYS A 7 16.79 -15.55 28.24
N GLY A 8 16.90 -16.78 27.74
CA GLY A 8 17.28 -17.08 26.35
C GLY A 8 16.23 -16.61 25.35
N LYS A 9 14.94 -16.91 25.61
CA LYS A 9 13.82 -16.42 24.79
C LYS A 9 13.74 -14.90 24.78
N LEU A 10 13.85 -14.27 25.94
CA LEU A 10 13.81 -12.80 26.05
C LEU A 10 14.96 -12.12 25.31
N GLY A 11 16.17 -12.68 25.36
CA GLY A 11 17.33 -12.18 24.62
C GLY A 11 17.18 -12.31 23.09
N PHE A 12 16.60 -13.41 22.63
CA PHE A 12 16.29 -13.62 21.22
C PHE A 12 15.26 -12.59 20.70
N PHE A 13 14.14 -12.40 21.40
CA PHE A 13 13.14 -11.38 21.02
C PHE A 13 13.70 -9.96 21.06
N GLN A 14 14.58 -9.65 22.02
CA GLN A 14 15.26 -8.35 22.05
C GLN A 14 16.20 -8.13 20.86
N SER A 15 16.87 -9.19 20.39
CA SER A 15 17.72 -9.15 19.19
C SER A 15 16.89 -8.97 17.91
N LEU A 16 15.73 -9.62 17.81
CA LEU A 16 14.80 -9.45 16.69
C LEU A 16 14.21 -8.04 16.61
N LEU A 17 14.01 -7.39 17.76
CA LEU A 17 13.52 -6.01 17.86
C LEU A 17 14.63 -4.96 17.74
N ALA A 18 15.89 -5.37 17.54
CA ALA A 18 16.99 -4.44 17.35
C ALA A 18 16.86 -3.70 16.01
N THR A 19 17.20 -2.41 16.01
CA THR A 19 17.13 -1.54 14.81
C THR A 19 17.78 -2.16 13.57
N PRO A 20 19.03 -2.67 13.61
CA PRO A 20 19.66 -3.23 12.41
C PRO A 20 18.92 -4.47 11.89
N THR A 21 18.43 -5.32 12.79
CA THR A 21 17.66 -6.52 12.45
C THR A 21 16.35 -6.15 11.75
N LEU A 22 15.61 -5.18 12.29
CA LEU A 22 14.37 -4.72 11.68
C LEU A 22 14.58 -4.11 10.29
N ILE A 23 15.68 -3.37 10.09
CA ILE A 23 16.04 -2.84 8.76
C ILE A 23 16.36 -3.99 7.79
N LEU A 24 17.15 -4.98 8.22
CA LEU A 24 17.48 -6.14 7.39
C LEU A 24 16.23 -6.95 7.02
N ILE A 25 15.29 -7.13 7.95
CA ILE A 25 14.00 -7.79 7.69
C ILE A 25 13.20 -7.00 6.66
N ALA A 26 13.08 -5.68 6.81
CA ALA A 26 12.34 -4.84 5.86
C ALA A 26 12.95 -4.84 4.46
N VAL A 27 14.28 -4.71 4.36
CA VAL A 27 15.00 -4.80 3.07
C VAL A 27 14.85 -6.19 2.46
N GLY A 28 15.01 -7.25 3.28
CA GLY A 28 14.81 -8.63 2.84
C GLY A 28 13.39 -8.86 2.30
N TRP A 29 12.37 -8.29 2.94
CA TRP A 29 10.99 -8.35 2.47
C TRP A 29 10.82 -7.68 1.09
N GLY A 30 11.40 -6.49 0.90
CA GLY A 30 11.41 -5.82 -0.40
C GLY A 30 12.12 -6.62 -1.49
N VAL A 31 13.26 -7.25 -1.17
CA VAL A 31 13.98 -8.11 -2.12
C VAL A 31 13.16 -9.35 -2.47
N ILE A 32 12.54 -10.00 -1.49
CA ILE A 32 11.66 -11.15 -1.73
C ILE A 32 10.50 -10.75 -2.64
N ALA A 33 9.87 -9.61 -2.37
CA ALA A 33 8.80 -9.10 -3.22
C ALA A 33 9.28 -8.85 -4.65
N LEU A 34 10.41 -8.15 -4.82
CA LEU A 34 10.98 -7.89 -6.14
C LEU A 34 11.28 -9.19 -6.90
N LEU A 35 11.89 -10.18 -6.24
CA LEU A 35 12.17 -11.47 -6.87
C LEU A 35 10.87 -12.21 -7.23
N PHE A 36 9.84 -12.14 -6.38
CA PHE A 36 8.55 -12.74 -6.65
C PHE A 36 7.91 -12.14 -7.92
N PHE A 37 7.84 -10.82 -8.03
CA PHE A 37 7.34 -10.16 -9.25
C PHE A 37 8.22 -10.43 -10.47
N LEU A 38 9.55 -10.38 -10.35
CA LEU A 38 10.45 -10.62 -11.49
C LEU A 38 10.36 -12.04 -12.03
N LEU A 39 10.14 -13.04 -11.16
CA LEU A 39 10.11 -14.44 -11.56
C LEU A 39 8.73 -14.89 -12.04
N PHE A 40 7.65 -14.23 -11.58
CA PHE A 40 6.29 -14.77 -11.75
C PHE A 40 5.25 -13.77 -12.31
N SER A 41 5.60 -12.50 -12.59
CA SER A 41 4.63 -11.50 -13.11
C SER A 41 4.22 -11.69 -14.57
N VAL A 42 5.04 -12.38 -15.37
CA VAL A 42 4.79 -12.60 -16.79
C VAL A 42 3.86 -13.80 -16.97
N THR A 43 2.68 -13.56 -17.53
CA THR A 43 1.74 -14.61 -17.94
C THR A 43 2.02 -15.11 -19.35
N LEU A 44 1.61 -16.36 -19.63
CA LEU A 44 1.62 -16.90 -20.98
C LEU A 44 0.50 -16.23 -21.79
N PRO A 45 0.72 -15.92 -23.09
CA PRO A 45 -0.32 -15.32 -23.91
C PRO A 45 -1.58 -16.20 -23.96
N GLY A 46 -2.71 -15.65 -23.54
CA GLY A 46 -4.01 -16.35 -23.52
C GLY A 46 -4.34 -17.07 -22.22
N GLU A 47 -3.43 -17.09 -21.23
CA GLU A 47 -3.71 -17.57 -19.87
C GLU A 47 -3.78 -16.39 -18.89
N GLY A 48 -4.77 -16.41 -17.99
CA GLY A 48 -4.87 -15.46 -16.87
C GLY A 48 -3.81 -15.72 -15.80
N ARG A 49 -3.72 -14.82 -14.81
CA ARG A 49 -2.78 -14.99 -13.70
C ARG A 49 -3.20 -16.14 -12.78
N PRO A 50 -2.27 -17.03 -12.39
CA PRO A 50 -2.58 -18.05 -11.40
C PRO A 50 -3.03 -17.45 -10.07
N ALA A 51 -4.06 -18.02 -9.43
CA ALA A 51 -4.60 -17.49 -8.18
C ALA A 51 -3.57 -17.40 -7.03
N TRP A 52 -2.62 -18.34 -6.97
CA TRP A 52 -1.54 -18.31 -5.98
C TRP A 52 -0.62 -17.09 -6.16
N TYR A 53 -0.45 -16.63 -7.40
CA TYR A 53 0.38 -15.47 -7.71
C TYR A 53 -0.30 -14.20 -7.20
N GLY A 54 -1.59 -14.01 -7.56
CA GLY A 54 -2.40 -12.89 -7.04
C GLY A 54 -2.50 -12.88 -5.51
N LEU A 55 -2.68 -14.05 -4.89
CA LEU A 55 -2.65 -14.13 -3.42
C LEU A 55 -1.26 -13.77 -2.85
N GLY A 56 -0.19 -14.18 -3.54
CA GLY A 56 1.19 -13.89 -3.15
C GLY A 56 1.50 -12.39 -3.20
N THR A 57 1.11 -11.69 -4.27
CA THR A 57 1.30 -10.24 -4.40
C THR A 57 0.58 -9.49 -3.28
N VAL A 58 -0.68 -9.87 -3.00
CA VAL A 58 -1.47 -9.30 -1.90
C VAL A 58 -0.80 -9.55 -0.55
N ILE A 59 -0.34 -10.76 -0.26
CA ILE A 59 0.35 -11.05 1.02
C ILE A 59 1.61 -10.21 1.18
N LEU A 60 2.43 -10.09 0.13
CA LEU A 60 3.68 -9.33 0.15
C LEU A 60 3.42 -7.85 0.44
N GLU A 61 2.44 -7.28 -0.23
CA GLU A 61 2.03 -5.88 -0.04
C GLU A 61 1.45 -5.67 1.35
N GLN A 62 0.49 -6.51 1.76
CA GLN A 62 -0.26 -6.35 3.00
C GLN A 62 0.60 -6.49 4.24
N VAL A 63 1.55 -7.41 4.24
CA VAL A 63 2.54 -7.51 5.32
C VAL A 63 3.40 -6.25 5.38
N GLY A 64 3.79 -5.69 4.22
CA GLY A 64 4.53 -4.44 4.14
C GLY A 64 3.78 -3.27 4.80
N PHE A 65 2.53 -3.02 4.39
CA PHE A 65 1.71 -1.95 4.95
C PHE A 65 1.35 -2.17 6.43
N LEU A 66 1.03 -3.40 6.83
CA LEU A 66 0.73 -3.72 8.23
C LEU A 66 1.93 -3.44 9.14
N LEU A 67 3.11 -3.95 8.79
CA LEU A 67 4.33 -3.72 9.57
C LEU A 67 4.67 -2.23 9.63
N ALA A 68 4.56 -1.52 8.51
CA ALA A 68 4.80 -0.08 8.46
C ALA A 68 3.82 0.70 9.35
N GLY A 69 2.53 0.40 9.27
CA GLY A 69 1.48 1.00 10.09
C GLY A 69 1.71 0.77 11.58
N VAL A 70 2.02 -0.46 11.99
CA VAL A 70 2.33 -0.82 13.39
C VAL A 70 3.57 -0.08 13.90
N LEU A 71 4.64 -0.03 13.11
CA LEU A 71 5.88 0.68 13.48
C LEU A 71 5.67 2.19 13.57
N CYS A 72 4.84 2.76 12.69
CA CYS A 72 4.44 4.17 12.76
C CYS A 72 3.58 4.43 14.00
N LEU A 73 2.59 3.59 14.31
CA LEU A 73 1.81 3.71 15.55
C LEU A 73 2.66 3.59 16.81
N ARG A 74 3.64 2.69 16.83
CA ARG A 74 4.63 2.61 17.94
C ARG A 74 5.30 3.96 18.16
N ASN A 75 5.70 4.64 17.10
CA ASN A 75 6.26 5.99 17.18
C ASN A 75 5.18 7.00 17.61
N GLY A 76 3.96 6.88 17.10
CA GLY A 76 2.79 7.68 17.44
C GLY A 76 2.25 7.49 18.87
N PHE A 77 2.72 6.49 19.62
CA PHE A 77 2.43 6.36 21.05
C PHE A 77 3.63 6.69 21.94
N SER A 78 4.78 6.98 21.36
CA SER A 78 6.01 7.27 22.09
C SER A 78 6.19 8.77 22.31
N ASN A 79 6.33 9.18 23.58
CA ASN A 79 6.67 10.56 23.95
C ASN A 79 8.14 10.93 23.68
N LYS A 80 8.92 10.00 23.11
CA LYS A 80 10.35 10.16 22.87
C LYS A 80 10.67 10.64 21.45
N ILE A 81 9.68 10.66 20.55
CA ILE A 81 9.89 10.92 19.13
C ILE A 81 10.09 12.42 18.88
N VAL A 82 11.19 12.75 18.20
CA VAL A 82 11.60 14.15 18.02
C VAL A 82 10.80 14.87 16.96
N SER A 83 10.38 14.18 15.88
CA SER A 83 9.49 14.78 14.88
C SER A 83 8.07 15.02 15.38
N GLY A 84 7.72 14.52 16.58
CA GLY A 84 6.42 14.70 17.20
C GLY A 84 5.51 13.48 17.04
N ARG A 85 4.73 13.21 18.10
CA ARG A 85 3.85 12.04 18.21
C ARG A 85 2.72 12.04 17.17
N ASN A 86 2.09 13.20 16.96
CA ASN A 86 0.93 13.33 16.07
C ASN A 86 1.28 13.09 14.59
N VAL A 87 2.53 13.36 14.19
CA VAL A 87 3.05 13.06 12.85
C VAL A 87 2.94 11.56 12.55
N TRP A 88 3.50 10.75 13.44
CA TRP A 88 3.53 9.29 13.26
C TRP A 88 2.20 8.61 13.54
N LEU A 89 1.37 9.21 14.39
CA LEU A 89 -0.01 8.74 14.58
C LEU A 89 -0.82 8.93 13.29
N GLY A 90 -0.72 10.10 12.64
CA GLY A 90 -1.34 10.35 11.33
C GLY A 90 -0.83 9.37 10.26
N ILE A 91 0.49 9.23 10.12
CA ILE A 91 1.07 8.30 9.16
C ILE A 91 0.65 6.84 9.44
N GLY A 92 0.70 6.41 10.72
CA GLY A 92 0.35 5.05 11.10
C GLY A 92 -1.12 4.72 10.87
N ILE A 93 -2.04 5.63 11.19
CA ILE A 93 -3.46 5.46 10.85
C ILE A 93 -3.64 5.40 9.34
N GLY A 94 -2.98 6.27 8.59
CA GLY A 94 -3.08 6.26 7.13
C GLY A 94 -2.66 4.93 6.51
N LEU A 95 -1.51 4.38 6.92
CA LEU A 95 -1.02 3.09 6.43
C LEU A 95 -1.92 1.91 6.82
N LEU A 96 -2.52 1.94 8.02
CA LEU A 96 -3.47 0.91 8.43
C LEU A 96 -4.80 1.05 7.70
N SER A 97 -5.26 2.26 7.40
CA SER A 97 -6.41 2.48 6.53
C SER A 97 -6.15 1.92 5.14
N TYR A 98 -4.97 2.16 4.56
CA TYR A 98 -4.57 1.58 3.28
C TYR A 98 -4.59 0.05 3.32
N PHE A 99 -3.98 -0.55 4.34
CA PHE A 99 -3.99 -1.99 4.57
C PHE A 99 -5.42 -2.56 4.62
N VAL A 100 -6.34 -1.94 5.37
CA VAL A 100 -7.73 -2.41 5.43
C VAL A 100 -8.44 -2.20 4.08
N GLY A 101 -8.16 -1.09 3.39
CA GLY A 101 -8.67 -0.82 2.04
C GLY A 101 -8.29 -1.94 1.06
N ASN A 102 -7.00 -2.31 1.05
CA ASN A 102 -6.49 -3.43 0.26
C ASN A 102 -7.13 -4.76 0.59
N LEU A 103 -7.47 -5.04 1.86
CA LEU A 103 -8.21 -6.27 2.19
C LEU A 103 -9.58 -6.30 1.52
N PHE A 104 -10.30 -5.17 1.52
CA PHE A 104 -11.59 -5.08 0.83
C PHE A 104 -11.41 -5.20 -0.68
N PHE A 105 -10.48 -4.45 -1.27
CA PHE A 105 -10.21 -4.49 -2.71
C PHE A 105 -9.82 -5.90 -3.17
N SER A 106 -8.82 -6.51 -2.51
CA SER A 106 -8.34 -7.85 -2.84
C SER A 106 -9.42 -8.92 -2.64
N TRP A 107 -10.34 -8.73 -1.68
CA TRP A 107 -11.47 -9.65 -1.51
C TRP A 107 -12.44 -9.56 -2.68
N TRP A 108 -12.74 -8.35 -3.17
CA TRP A 108 -13.57 -8.17 -4.36
C TRP A 108 -12.92 -8.79 -5.60
N GLU A 109 -11.64 -8.50 -5.80
CA GLU A 109 -10.88 -8.95 -6.96
C GLU A 109 -10.61 -10.46 -6.94
N LEU A 110 -9.94 -10.96 -5.89
CA LEU A 110 -9.47 -12.35 -5.87
C LEU A 110 -10.53 -13.36 -5.50
N TYR A 111 -11.42 -13.02 -4.54
CA TYR A 111 -12.42 -13.99 -4.05
C TYR A 111 -13.67 -14.00 -4.92
N TRP A 112 -14.12 -12.83 -5.39
CA TRP A 112 -15.33 -12.70 -6.21
C TRP A 112 -15.08 -12.48 -7.71
N GLY A 113 -13.83 -12.27 -8.14
CA GLY A 113 -13.51 -12.04 -9.55
C GLY A 113 -14.13 -10.76 -10.10
N LEU A 114 -14.35 -9.76 -9.23
CA LEU A 114 -14.95 -8.49 -9.61
C LEU A 114 -13.86 -7.44 -9.86
N SER A 115 -14.06 -6.62 -10.89
CA SER A 115 -13.28 -5.42 -11.17
C SER A 115 -14.16 -4.17 -10.94
N PRO A 116 -14.48 -3.83 -9.67
CA PRO A 116 -15.35 -2.69 -9.41
C PRO A 116 -14.64 -1.38 -9.74
N THR A 117 -15.29 -0.50 -10.49
CA THR A 117 -14.79 0.89 -10.72
C THR A 117 -14.64 1.66 -9.41
N VAL A 118 -15.46 1.31 -8.41
CA VAL A 118 -15.41 1.84 -7.05
C VAL A 118 -15.73 0.70 -6.08
N SER A 119 -14.84 0.48 -5.14
CA SER A 119 -14.90 -0.54 -4.09
C SER A 119 -15.16 0.08 -2.71
N PRO A 120 -15.54 -0.73 -1.70
CA PRO A 120 -15.55 -0.27 -0.31
C PRO A 120 -14.17 0.17 0.22
N GLY A 121 -13.09 -0.35 -0.39
CA GLY A 121 -11.71 0.01 -0.05
C GLY A 121 -11.40 1.48 -0.33
N ASP A 122 -12.08 2.11 -1.29
CA ASP A 122 -11.79 3.47 -1.73
C ASP A 122 -12.00 4.53 -0.66
N LEU A 123 -13.00 4.36 0.19
CA LEU A 123 -13.18 5.24 1.35
C LEU A 123 -11.96 5.19 2.28
N LEU A 124 -11.38 3.99 2.47
CA LEU A 124 -10.21 3.79 3.32
C LEU A 124 -8.93 4.32 2.66
N TYR A 125 -8.80 4.23 1.33
CA TYR A 125 -7.72 4.87 0.61
C TYR A 125 -7.77 6.39 0.73
N ILE A 126 -8.93 7.03 0.56
CA ILE A 126 -9.09 8.48 0.79
C ILE A 126 -8.66 8.86 2.22
N ILE A 127 -9.13 8.10 3.23
CA ILE A 127 -8.72 8.32 4.63
C ILE A 127 -7.19 8.17 4.77
N SER A 128 -6.60 7.20 4.08
CA SER A 128 -5.15 7.01 4.04
C SER A 128 -4.43 8.26 3.55
N TYR A 129 -4.79 8.78 2.37
CA TYR A 129 -4.18 9.99 1.81
C TYR A 129 -4.31 11.19 2.75
N LEU A 130 -5.50 11.42 3.31
CA LEU A 130 -5.73 12.54 4.24
C LEU A 130 -4.86 12.42 5.49
N CYS A 131 -4.73 11.22 6.05
CA CYS A 131 -3.91 10.94 7.23
C CYS A 131 -2.41 11.07 6.94
N LEU A 132 -1.94 10.51 5.80
CA LEU A 132 -0.55 10.61 5.35
C LEU A 132 -0.17 12.08 5.11
N ALA A 133 -0.96 12.80 4.30
CA ALA A 133 -0.74 14.21 4.01
C ALA A 133 -0.74 15.04 5.29
N THR A 134 -1.70 14.84 6.19
CA THR A 134 -1.75 15.56 7.48
C THR A 134 -0.51 15.27 8.34
N GLY A 135 -0.11 14.01 8.48
CA GLY A 135 1.08 13.62 9.25
C GLY A 135 2.35 14.25 8.67
N MET A 136 2.52 14.20 7.36
CA MET A 136 3.65 14.77 6.64
C MET A 136 3.68 16.31 6.71
N ILE A 137 2.53 16.98 6.58
CA ILE A 137 2.42 18.44 6.74
C ILE A 137 2.75 18.87 8.18
N LEU A 138 2.30 18.12 9.19
CA LEU A 138 2.62 18.40 10.60
C LEU A 138 4.13 18.33 10.85
N ALA A 139 4.84 17.39 10.19
CA ALA A 139 6.29 17.28 10.30
C ALA A 139 6.98 18.55 9.77
N VAL A 140 6.50 19.08 8.64
CA VAL A 140 7.00 20.32 8.04
C VAL A 140 6.68 21.54 8.91
N ARG A 141 5.43 21.71 9.37
CA ARG A 141 4.99 22.90 10.12
C ARG A 141 5.80 23.17 11.38
N SER A 142 6.35 22.12 11.99
CA SER A 142 7.23 22.24 13.16
C SER A 142 8.61 22.88 12.85
N ARG A 143 8.96 23.02 11.56
CA ARG A 143 10.25 23.51 11.08
C ARG A 143 10.04 24.80 10.29
N ARG A 144 10.88 25.80 10.53
CA ARG A 144 10.96 26.98 9.65
C ARG A 144 11.62 26.54 8.34
N LEU A 145 10.83 26.35 7.30
CA LEU A 145 11.34 26.06 5.96
C LEU A 145 12.11 27.27 5.45
N ASN A 146 13.43 27.14 5.33
CA ASN A 146 14.27 28.13 4.68
C ASN A 146 14.91 27.47 3.45
N LEU A 147 14.06 27.18 2.45
CA LEU A 147 14.49 26.52 1.23
C LEU A 147 15.20 27.52 0.31
N GLU A 148 16.31 27.10 -0.27
CA GLU A 148 17.02 27.87 -1.28
C GLU A 148 16.23 27.94 -2.60
N LEU A 149 16.50 28.95 -3.43
CA LEU A 149 15.77 29.15 -4.69
C LEU A 149 15.85 27.93 -5.62
N TRP A 150 17.00 27.24 -5.65
CA TRP A 150 17.15 26.02 -6.46
C TRP A 150 16.33 24.84 -5.90
N GLN A 151 16.17 24.73 -4.58
CA GLN A 151 15.31 23.73 -3.96
C GLN A 151 13.84 23.95 -4.32
N TRP A 152 13.40 25.21 -4.37
CA TRP A 152 12.08 25.56 -4.93
C TRP A 152 11.96 25.17 -6.40
N GLY A 153 13.00 25.42 -7.20
CA GLY A 153 13.06 24.98 -8.60
C GLY A 153 12.87 23.48 -8.75
N ILE A 154 13.51 22.66 -7.90
CA ILE A 154 13.32 21.20 -7.90
C ILE A 154 11.87 20.83 -7.55
N ILE A 155 11.29 21.43 -6.50
CA ILE A 155 9.91 21.14 -6.09
C ILE A 155 8.94 21.45 -7.23
N VAL A 156 9.08 22.61 -7.87
CA VAL A 156 8.25 23.01 -9.02
C VAL A 156 8.44 22.06 -10.19
N GLY A 157 9.68 21.63 -10.47
CA GLY A 157 9.96 20.68 -11.54
C GLY A 157 9.31 19.31 -11.30
N ILE A 158 9.39 18.78 -10.08
CA ILE A 158 8.73 17.52 -9.70
C ILE A 158 7.22 17.66 -9.77
N ALA A 159 6.66 18.75 -9.23
CA ALA A 159 5.23 19.04 -9.29
C ALA A 159 4.73 19.09 -10.74
N ALA A 160 5.40 19.84 -11.61
CA ALA A 160 5.05 19.98 -13.02
C ALA A 160 5.12 18.64 -13.75
N THR A 161 6.16 17.84 -13.49
CA THR A 161 6.33 16.50 -14.11
C THR A 161 5.23 15.55 -13.64
N GLY A 162 4.96 15.51 -12.33
CA GLY A 162 3.90 14.70 -11.76
C GLY A 162 2.53 15.06 -12.34
N ILE A 163 2.20 16.36 -12.36
CA ILE A 163 0.95 16.86 -12.97
C ILE A 163 0.87 16.50 -14.46
N ALA A 164 1.98 16.61 -15.21
CA ALA A 164 1.99 16.30 -16.63
C ALA A 164 1.71 14.82 -16.91
N ILE A 165 2.35 13.91 -16.16
CA ILE A 165 2.12 12.46 -16.25
C ILE A 165 0.66 12.14 -15.89
N ALA A 166 0.20 12.67 -14.75
CA ALA A 166 -1.17 12.53 -14.28
C ALA A 166 -2.20 13.01 -15.32
N ALA A 167 -2.00 14.19 -15.90
CA ALA A 167 -2.89 14.76 -16.91
C ALA A 167 -2.88 13.92 -18.20
N TRP A 168 -1.73 13.43 -18.63
CA TRP A 168 -1.61 12.58 -19.81
C TRP A 168 -2.37 11.25 -19.63
N LEU A 169 -2.19 10.58 -18.49
CA LEU A 169 -2.90 9.34 -18.18
C LEU A 169 -4.41 9.57 -18.03
N SER A 170 -4.81 10.75 -17.55
CA SER A 170 -6.21 11.12 -17.36
C SER A 170 -6.92 11.63 -18.62
N TYR A 171 -6.24 11.78 -19.77
CA TYR A 171 -6.83 12.38 -20.97
C TYR A 171 -7.50 11.34 -21.90
N PRO A 172 -8.70 11.59 -22.46
CA PRO A 172 -9.56 12.75 -22.22
C PRO A 172 -10.05 12.75 -20.78
N PHE A 173 -10.07 13.92 -20.14
CA PHE A 173 -10.61 14.01 -18.78
C PHE A 173 -12.09 13.60 -18.83
N GLU A 174 -12.39 12.41 -18.36
CA GLU A 174 -13.75 11.91 -18.27
C GLU A 174 -14.46 12.63 -17.13
N PHE A 175 -14.82 13.91 -17.32
CA PHE A 175 -15.76 14.60 -16.46
C PHE A 175 -17.16 14.28 -16.96
N GLY A 176 -17.72 13.15 -16.51
CA GLY A 176 -19.03 12.72 -16.96
C GLY A 176 -19.78 11.91 -15.89
N ILE A 177 -20.89 12.46 -15.41
CA ILE A 177 -22.04 11.63 -15.05
C ILE A 177 -22.54 11.09 -16.40
N ALA A 178 -22.02 9.95 -16.85
CA ALA A 178 -22.56 9.32 -18.04
C ALA A 178 -24.05 9.03 -17.78
N PRO A 179 -24.97 9.42 -18.67
CA PRO A 179 -26.32 8.88 -18.61
C PRO A 179 -26.20 7.37 -18.78
N SER A 180 -26.75 6.61 -17.84
CA SER A 180 -26.85 5.16 -17.95
C SER A 180 -27.34 4.77 -19.35
N GLU A 181 -26.50 4.13 -20.15
CA GLU A 181 -26.96 3.56 -21.42
C GLU A 181 -28.05 2.52 -21.12
N PRO A 182 -29.10 2.42 -21.95
CA PRO A 182 -30.15 1.45 -21.75
C PRO A 182 -29.58 0.03 -21.90
N ILE A 183 -29.83 -0.78 -20.86
CA ILE A 183 -29.50 -2.19 -20.76
C ILE A 183 -29.94 -2.94 -22.03
N GLU A 184 -28.99 -3.36 -22.88
CA GLU A 184 -29.25 -4.49 -23.76
C GLU A 184 -29.31 -5.75 -22.89
N ALA A 185 -30.53 -6.29 -22.77
CA ALA A 185 -30.79 -7.52 -22.05
C ALA A 185 -30.09 -8.69 -22.75
N SER A 186 -29.00 -9.18 -22.16
CA SER A 186 -28.50 -10.52 -22.46
C SER A 186 -29.57 -11.54 -22.06
N PRO A 187 -29.96 -12.48 -22.94
CA PRO A 187 -31.15 -13.30 -22.72
C PRO A 187 -30.95 -14.23 -21.53
N ALA A 188 -32.00 -14.28 -20.70
CA ALA A 188 -32.13 -15.13 -19.54
C ALA A 188 -31.92 -16.60 -19.90
N ILE A 189 -31.03 -17.28 -19.16
CA ILE A 189 -31.01 -18.74 -19.12
C ILE A 189 -32.25 -19.19 -18.35
N GLU A 190 -33.09 -19.91 -19.08
CA GLU A 190 -34.37 -20.47 -18.70
C GLU A 190 -34.23 -21.45 -17.53
N GLN A 191 -34.91 -21.19 -16.42
CA GLN A 191 -35.18 -22.19 -15.39
C GLN A 191 -36.13 -23.25 -15.96
N VAL A 192 -35.69 -24.51 -16.02
CA VAL A 192 -36.60 -25.64 -16.16
C VAL A 192 -36.45 -26.55 -14.94
N ALA A 193 -37.50 -26.55 -14.12
CA ALA A 193 -37.71 -27.53 -13.07
C ALA A 193 -38.32 -28.81 -13.66
N GLY A 194 -37.64 -29.94 -13.44
CA GLY A 194 -38.19 -31.25 -13.08
C GLY A 194 -39.18 -31.95 -14.02
N SER A 195 -38.71 -33.05 -14.64
CA SER A 195 -39.44 -34.33 -14.69
C SER A 195 -38.56 -35.45 -15.27
N GLU A 196 -38.20 -36.44 -14.44
CA GLU A 196 -37.90 -37.83 -14.84
C GLU A 196 -39.24 -38.62 -14.96
N PRO A 197 -39.32 -39.89 -15.48
CA PRO A 197 -38.23 -40.85 -15.77
C PRO A 197 -38.35 -41.67 -17.09
N ILE A 198 -37.34 -42.53 -17.32
CA ILE A 198 -37.34 -43.92 -17.84
C ILE A 198 -36.34 -44.19 -19.01
N ALA A 199 -35.30 -44.95 -18.63
CA ALA A 199 -34.56 -46.04 -19.31
C ALA A 199 -34.30 -46.01 -20.84
N ASP A 200 -33.03 -46.11 -21.25
CA ASP A 200 -32.42 -47.40 -21.64
C ASP A 200 -30.88 -47.26 -21.70
N GLY A 201 -30.16 -48.34 -21.42
CA GLY A 201 -28.72 -48.33 -21.17
C GLY A 201 -27.84 -48.38 -22.41
N THR A 202 -26.62 -47.87 -22.28
CA THR A 202 -25.42 -48.48 -22.87
C THR A 202 -24.21 -48.06 -22.03
N VAL A 203 -23.47 -49.06 -21.57
CA VAL A 203 -22.23 -48.92 -20.80
C VAL A 203 -21.09 -48.61 -21.76
N ALA A 204 -20.39 -47.50 -21.54
CA ALA A 204 -19.02 -47.30 -22.00
C ALA A 204 -18.19 -46.74 -20.83
N ALA A 205 -17.04 -47.38 -20.61
CA ALA A 205 -16.10 -47.13 -19.52
C ALA A 205 -15.47 -45.72 -19.60
N PRO A 206 -14.95 -45.18 -18.48
CA PRO A 206 -14.61 -43.76 -18.38
C PRO A 206 -13.35 -43.43 -19.18
N GLU A 207 -13.47 -42.49 -20.11
CA GLU A 207 -12.32 -41.68 -20.53
C GLU A 207 -11.88 -40.87 -19.31
N LEU A 208 -10.63 -41.11 -18.92
CA LEU A 208 -9.97 -40.41 -17.83
C LEU A 208 -9.59 -39.03 -18.35
N ASP A 209 -10.57 -38.14 -18.42
CA ASP A 209 -10.35 -36.72 -18.66
C ASP A 209 -9.66 -36.15 -17.43
N ALA A 210 -8.34 -36.08 -17.52
CA ALA A 210 -7.53 -35.16 -16.73
C ALA A 210 -7.82 -33.73 -17.23
N GLU A 211 -9.00 -33.22 -16.87
CA GLU A 211 -9.40 -31.85 -17.13
C GLU A 211 -9.15 -30.97 -15.89
N VAL A 212 -8.13 -30.13 -16.02
CA VAL A 212 -8.04 -28.74 -15.54
C VAL A 212 -8.17 -28.53 -14.02
N GLU A 213 -7.13 -28.91 -13.28
CA GLU A 213 -6.79 -28.25 -12.01
C GLU A 213 -6.25 -26.83 -12.33
N GLY A 214 -7.14 -25.85 -12.49
CA GLY A 214 -6.72 -24.47 -12.81
C GLY A 214 -7.71 -23.35 -12.54
N GLU A 215 -9.02 -23.61 -12.47
CA GLU A 215 -10.04 -22.54 -12.33
C GLU A 215 -10.76 -22.51 -10.96
N GLU A 216 -10.31 -23.28 -9.97
CA GLU A 216 -11.00 -23.38 -8.68
C GLU A 216 -10.55 -22.30 -7.67
N MET A 217 -11.11 -21.09 -7.76
CA MET A 217 -11.31 -20.25 -6.55
C MET A 217 -12.21 -19.01 -6.73
N ARG A 218 -12.80 -18.76 -7.91
CA ARG A 218 -13.68 -17.59 -8.10
C ARG A 218 -15.10 -17.93 -7.63
N HIS A 219 -15.50 -17.40 -6.49
CA HIS A 219 -16.85 -17.60 -5.95
C HIS A 219 -17.84 -16.59 -6.54
N PRO A 220 -19.07 -16.99 -6.91
CA PRO A 220 -20.04 -16.05 -7.45
C PRO A 220 -20.39 -14.99 -6.41
N ALA A 221 -20.22 -13.71 -6.78
CA ALA A 221 -20.51 -12.60 -5.89
C ALA A 221 -22.00 -12.58 -5.46
N PRO A 222 -22.31 -12.40 -4.16
CA PRO A 222 -23.67 -12.23 -3.67
C PRO A 222 -24.41 -11.07 -4.34
N ALA A 223 -25.73 -11.15 -4.44
CA ALA A 223 -26.55 -10.13 -5.11
C ALA A 223 -26.38 -8.72 -4.51
N TRP A 224 -26.19 -8.61 -3.19
CA TRP A 224 -25.98 -7.32 -2.52
C TRP A 224 -24.64 -6.67 -2.91
N VAL A 225 -23.61 -7.47 -3.24
CA VAL A 225 -22.30 -6.99 -3.69
C VAL A 225 -22.45 -6.34 -5.07
N LYS A 226 -23.03 -7.08 -6.02
CA LYS A 226 -23.29 -6.56 -7.38
C LYS A 226 -24.19 -5.33 -7.37
N ALA A 227 -25.17 -5.28 -6.45
CA ALA A 227 -26.04 -4.11 -6.28
C ALA A 227 -25.29 -2.90 -5.72
N MET A 228 -24.28 -3.10 -4.88
CA MET A 228 -23.42 -2.04 -4.38
C MET A 228 -22.50 -1.52 -5.47
N ASP A 229 -21.85 -2.38 -6.24
CA ASP A 229 -20.96 -1.97 -7.35
C ASP A 229 -21.69 -1.05 -8.32
N ARG A 230 -22.90 -1.43 -8.76
CA ARG A 230 -23.77 -0.59 -9.63
C ARG A 230 -24.15 0.76 -9.02
N ARG A 231 -24.27 0.84 -7.69
CA ARG A 231 -24.58 2.11 -7.00
C ARG A 231 -23.36 3.02 -6.89
N LEU A 232 -22.16 2.44 -6.85
CA LEU A 232 -20.92 3.17 -6.69
C LEU A 232 -20.29 3.57 -8.04
N GLU A 233 -20.60 2.84 -9.11
CA GLU A 233 -20.13 3.08 -10.48
C GLU A 233 -20.19 4.57 -10.92
N PRO A 234 -21.27 5.34 -10.66
CA PRO A 234 -21.33 6.75 -11.08
C PRO A 234 -20.27 7.66 -10.42
N PHE A 235 -19.65 7.22 -9.32
CA PHE A 235 -18.60 7.96 -8.63
C PHE A 235 -17.19 7.67 -9.16
N GLY A 236 -17.02 6.68 -10.05
CA GLY A 236 -15.72 6.22 -10.53
C GLY A 236 -14.85 7.33 -11.11
N SER A 237 -15.40 8.15 -12.01
CA SER A 237 -14.69 9.28 -12.61
C SER A 237 -14.21 10.31 -11.57
N ALA A 238 -15.10 10.73 -10.68
CA ALA A 238 -14.79 11.72 -9.65
C ALA A 238 -13.73 11.19 -8.67
N LEU A 239 -13.81 9.91 -8.34
CA LEU A 239 -12.87 9.23 -7.46
C LEU A 239 -11.49 9.07 -8.12
N ASN A 240 -11.45 8.66 -9.38
CA ASN A 240 -10.22 8.52 -10.15
C ASN A 240 -9.46 9.86 -10.23
N LEU A 241 -10.17 10.97 -10.52
CA LEU A 241 -9.58 12.31 -10.45
C LEU A 241 -9.08 12.65 -9.04
N THR A 242 -9.85 12.27 -8.02
CA THR A 242 -9.48 12.52 -6.62
C THR A 242 -8.16 11.84 -6.28
N TYR A 243 -7.95 10.57 -6.68
CA TYR A 243 -6.68 9.88 -6.47
C TYR A 243 -5.51 10.57 -7.14
N VAL A 244 -5.66 10.91 -8.42
CA VAL A 244 -4.62 11.62 -9.17
C VAL A 244 -4.19 12.91 -8.49
N VAL A 245 -5.16 13.70 -7.99
CA VAL A 245 -4.87 14.94 -7.27
C VAL A 245 -4.15 14.66 -5.94
N LEU A 246 -4.60 13.64 -5.20
CA LEU A 246 -4.00 13.25 -3.93
C LEU A 246 -2.59 12.69 -4.09
N ASP A 247 -2.31 11.94 -5.15
CA ASP A 247 -0.99 11.40 -5.50
C ASP A 247 0.01 12.52 -5.77
N VAL A 248 -0.36 13.47 -6.63
CA VAL A 248 0.46 14.64 -6.93
C VAL A 248 0.67 15.49 -5.68
N LEU A 249 -0.37 15.70 -4.87
CA LEU A 249 -0.25 16.44 -3.61
C LEU A 249 0.75 15.76 -2.67
N LEU A 250 0.64 14.44 -2.50
CA LEU A 250 1.51 13.66 -1.63
C LEU A 250 2.95 13.68 -2.14
N LEU A 251 3.17 13.58 -3.45
CA LEU A 251 4.47 13.70 -4.12
C LEU A 251 5.13 15.07 -3.86
N ILE A 252 4.35 16.16 -3.94
CA ILE A 252 4.84 17.52 -3.63
C ILE A 252 5.25 17.61 -2.16
N ILE A 253 4.40 17.15 -1.24
CA ILE A 253 4.69 17.18 0.20
C ILE A 253 5.95 16.35 0.52
N ALA A 254 6.07 15.17 -0.10
CA ALA A 254 7.25 14.30 0.04
C ALA A 254 8.52 14.99 -0.44
N SER A 255 8.45 15.70 -1.58
CA SER A 255 9.58 16.46 -2.14
C SER A 255 10.00 17.61 -1.23
N VAL A 256 9.03 18.35 -0.68
CA VAL A 256 9.28 19.41 0.30
C VAL A 256 9.96 18.83 1.54
N LEU A 257 9.46 17.71 2.07
CA LEU A 257 10.05 17.02 3.23
C LEU A 257 11.48 16.56 2.95
N LEU A 258 11.72 15.96 1.80
CA LEU A 258 13.04 15.47 1.40
C LEU A 258 14.08 16.59 1.43
N LEU A 259 13.73 17.76 0.90
CA LEU A 259 14.60 18.94 0.86
C LEU A 259 14.69 19.63 2.23
N ALA A 260 13.59 19.72 2.98
CA ALA A 260 13.56 20.32 4.31
C ALA A 260 14.43 19.56 5.33
N PHE A 261 14.51 18.24 5.19
CA PHE A 261 15.35 17.39 6.03
C PHE A 261 16.70 17.06 5.41
N TRP A 262 17.04 17.63 4.25
CA TRP A 262 18.29 17.37 3.55
C TRP A 262 19.50 17.76 4.41
N GLY A 263 20.45 16.84 4.56
CA GLY A 263 21.67 17.06 5.37
C GLY A 263 21.47 17.07 6.89
N GLY A 264 20.23 16.96 7.40
CA GLY A 264 19.95 16.92 8.84
C GLY A 264 20.20 15.55 9.48
N ARG A 265 20.26 15.51 10.82
CA ARG A 265 20.36 14.25 11.61
C ARG A 265 19.22 13.26 11.32
N PHE A 266 18.07 13.78 10.92
CA PHE A 266 16.86 13.01 10.59
C PHE A 266 16.71 12.74 9.10
N SER A 267 17.68 13.17 8.28
CA SER A 267 17.62 13.07 6.82
C SER A 267 17.32 11.65 6.33
N GLN A 268 17.88 10.63 6.97
CA GLN A 268 17.72 9.24 6.55
C GLN A 268 16.29 8.74 6.71
N SER A 269 15.62 9.04 7.83
CA SER A 269 14.21 8.68 8.04
C SER A 269 13.32 9.30 6.97
N TRP A 270 13.43 10.61 6.78
CA TRP A 270 12.60 11.36 5.83
C TRP A 270 12.93 11.06 4.37
N ARG A 271 14.17 10.66 4.05
CA ARG A 271 14.51 10.10 2.72
C ARG A 271 13.75 8.82 2.43
N MET A 272 13.58 7.94 3.41
CA MET A 272 12.77 6.73 3.24
C MET A 272 11.28 7.07 3.12
N ILE A 273 10.76 8.00 3.92
CA ILE A 273 9.37 8.45 3.78
C ILE A 273 9.12 9.08 2.40
N ALA A 274 10.07 9.87 1.88
CA ALA A 274 9.97 10.39 0.53
C ALA A 274 10.02 9.26 -0.51
N ALA A 275 10.99 8.34 -0.41
CA ALA A 275 11.06 7.18 -1.30
C ALA A 275 9.76 6.37 -1.29
N ALA A 276 9.10 6.22 -0.14
CA ALA A 276 7.81 5.57 -0.03
C ALA A 276 6.71 6.29 -0.83
N ALA A 277 6.60 7.61 -0.70
CA ALA A 277 5.61 8.40 -1.44
C ALA A 277 5.88 8.42 -2.96
N PHE A 278 7.14 8.42 -3.37
CA PHE A 278 7.51 8.28 -4.79
C PHE A 278 7.18 6.88 -5.31
N SER A 279 7.42 5.83 -4.53
CA SER A 279 7.02 4.47 -4.90
C SER A 279 5.51 4.36 -5.06
N LEU A 280 4.73 4.93 -4.13
CA LEU A 280 3.27 4.92 -4.20
C LEU A 280 2.79 5.60 -5.49
N TYR A 281 3.28 6.81 -5.76
CA TYR A 281 3.00 7.53 -7.01
C TYR A 281 3.32 6.71 -8.27
N ILE A 282 4.47 6.01 -8.31
CA ILE A 282 4.84 5.17 -9.46
C ILE A 282 3.84 4.02 -9.63
N ALA A 283 3.47 3.36 -8.53
CA ALA A 283 2.52 2.27 -8.54
C ALA A 283 1.13 2.72 -9.00
N ASP A 284 0.63 3.85 -8.49
CA ASP A 284 -0.68 4.40 -8.86
C ASP A 284 -0.74 4.85 -10.32
N MET A 285 0.30 5.53 -10.80
CA MET A 285 0.36 5.92 -12.21
C MET A 285 0.49 4.72 -13.15
N TRP A 286 1.20 3.67 -12.71
CA TRP A 286 1.24 2.41 -13.46
C TRP A 286 -0.12 1.73 -13.49
N PHE A 287 -0.76 1.52 -12.33
CA PHE A 287 -2.07 0.89 -12.23
C PHE A 287 -3.08 1.61 -13.12
N LYS A 288 -3.12 2.95 -13.06
CA LYS A 288 -3.99 3.76 -13.92
C LYS A 288 -3.66 3.61 -15.42
N TYR A 289 -2.38 3.52 -15.76
CA TYR A 289 -1.98 3.26 -17.14
C TYR A 289 -2.43 1.87 -17.60
N ALA A 290 -2.23 0.85 -16.78
CA ALA A 290 -2.55 -0.53 -17.08
C ALA A 290 -4.05 -0.73 -17.26
N ASP A 291 -4.86 -0.28 -16.28
CA ASP A 291 -6.33 -0.31 -16.31
C ASP A 291 -6.91 0.34 -17.58
N LYS A 292 -6.29 1.43 -18.05
CA LYS A 292 -6.73 2.14 -19.25
C LYS A 292 -6.31 1.50 -20.57
N ASN A 293 -5.11 0.91 -20.63
CA ASN A 293 -4.47 0.55 -21.91
C ASN A 293 -4.36 -0.97 -22.13
N ILE A 294 -4.55 -1.79 -21.09
CA ILE A 294 -4.44 -3.24 -21.15
C ILE A 294 -5.85 -3.82 -21.04
N PRO A 295 -6.39 -4.42 -22.11
CA PRO A 295 -7.69 -5.11 -22.05
C PRO A 295 -7.66 -6.23 -21.01
N ASP A 296 -8.74 -6.36 -20.24
CA ASP A 296 -8.89 -7.37 -19.20
C ASP A 296 -7.71 -7.42 -18.22
N TYR A 297 -7.20 -6.24 -17.85
CA TYR A 297 -6.11 -6.08 -16.90
C TYR A 297 -6.44 -6.77 -15.56
N GLU A 298 -5.52 -7.63 -15.11
CA GLU A 298 -5.53 -8.25 -13.79
C GLU A 298 -4.35 -7.68 -12.98
N SER A 299 -4.53 -7.41 -11.68
CA SER A 299 -3.45 -6.91 -10.83
C SER A 299 -2.29 -7.91 -10.70
N GLY A 300 -1.12 -7.42 -10.29
CA GLY A 300 0.13 -8.17 -10.12
C GLY A 300 1.21 -7.91 -11.18
N ASP A 301 1.14 -6.81 -11.93
CA ASP A 301 2.18 -6.44 -12.89
C ASP A 301 3.49 -6.07 -12.19
N LEU A 302 4.61 -6.17 -12.91
CA LEU A 302 5.94 -5.94 -12.34
C LEU A 302 6.06 -4.60 -11.60
N LEU A 303 5.44 -3.53 -12.11
CA LEU A 303 5.52 -2.20 -11.49
C LEU A 303 4.63 -2.05 -10.25
N GLU A 304 3.71 -2.97 -9.99
CA GLU A 304 2.92 -2.97 -8.75
C GLU A 304 3.77 -3.39 -7.52
N VAL A 305 4.97 -3.94 -7.72
CA VAL A 305 5.95 -4.14 -6.62
C VAL A 305 6.22 -2.84 -5.85
N PHE A 306 6.05 -1.68 -6.49
CA PHE A 306 6.22 -0.38 -5.85
C PHE A 306 5.18 -0.12 -4.73
N PHE A 307 4.00 -0.75 -4.76
CA PHE A 307 3.10 -0.74 -3.58
C PHE A 307 3.77 -1.42 -2.39
N THR A 308 4.41 -2.57 -2.59
CA THR A 308 5.16 -3.24 -1.51
C THR A 308 6.34 -2.40 -1.05
N PHE A 309 7.07 -1.75 -1.98
CA PHE A 309 8.18 -0.85 -1.62
C PHE A 309 7.71 0.34 -0.80
N THR A 310 6.50 0.85 -1.03
CA THR A 310 5.90 1.90 -0.21
C THR A 310 5.84 1.48 1.26
N GLY A 311 5.24 0.31 1.55
CA GLY A 311 5.20 -0.24 2.91
C GLY A 311 6.60 -0.43 3.49
N VAL A 312 7.53 -1.03 2.74
CA VAL A 312 8.92 -1.26 3.18
C VAL A 312 9.62 0.05 3.55
N PHE A 313 9.54 1.08 2.71
CA PHE A 313 10.21 2.35 2.95
C PHE A 313 9.58 3.12 4.13
N PHE A 314 8.25 3.09 4.30
CA PHE A 314 7.61 3.63 5.50
C PHE A 314 8.07 2.91 6.77
N ALA A 315 8.17 1.57 6.75
CA ALA A 315 8.66 0.79 7.87
C ALA A 315 10.10 1.17 8.25
N ILE A 316 11.00 1.25 7.25
CA ILE A 316 12.40 1.66 7.48
C ILE A 316 12.46 3.10 8.03
N GLY A 317 11.68 4.03 7.47
CA GLY A 317 11.59 5.40 7.98
C GLY A 317 11.18 5.45 9.45
N ALA A 318 10.14 4.69 9.83
CA ALA A 318 9.69 4.59 11.22
C ALA A 318 10.75 3.98 12.16
N ILE A 319 11.48 2.97 11.69
CA ILE A 319 12.58 2.35 12.45
C ILE A 319 13.71 3.36 12.70
N LEU A 320 14.13 4.08 11.65
CA LEU A 320 15.20 5.06 11.72
C LEU A 320 14.85 6.24 12.63
N GLU A 321 13.63 6.77 12.54
CA GLU A 321 13.20 7.87 13.43
C GLU A 321 13.26 7.44 14.90
N TYR A 322 12.78 6.23 15.21
CA TYR A 322 12.80 5.70 16.56
C TYR A 322 14.21 5.56 17.11
N ASP A 323 15.14 5.05 16.31
CA ASP A 323 16.55 4.89 16.68
C ASP A 323 17.21 6.24 16.95
N VAL A 324 17.06 7.22 16.04
CA VAL A 324 17.63 8.57 16.22
C VAL A 324 17.03 9.27 17.45
N SER A 325 15.72 9.16 17.63
CA SER A 325 15.00 9.78 18.75
C SER A 325 15.41 9.20 20.10
N THR A 326 15.54 7.88 20.20
CA THR A 326 15.92 7.21 21.46
C THR A 326 17.40 7.36 21.79
N ARG A 327 18.30 7.40 20.79
CA ARG A 327 19.73 7.67 21.00
C ARG A 327 19.97 9.08 21.51
N ALA A 328 19.27 10.08 20.95
CA ALA A 328 19.39 11.48 21.36
C ALA A 328 19.07 11.71 22.85
N ILE A 329 18.12 10.96 23.40
CA ILE A 329 17.75 11.03 24.81
C ILE A 329 18.83 10.36 25.69
N LYS A 330 19.37 9.20 25.26
CA LYS A 330 20.43 8.50 26.00
C LYS A 330 21.70 9.34 26.14
N THR A 331 22.09 10.07 25.09
CA THR A 331 23.25 10.98 25.13
C THR A 331 23.02 12.16 26.08
N THR A 332 21.82 12.74 26.07
CA THR A 332 21.46 13.87 26.94
C THR A 332 21.41 13.46 28.42
N SER A 333 20.83 12.30 28.72
CA SER A 333 20.74 11.75 30.08
C SER A 333 22.11 11.39 30.69
N ARG A 334 23.05 10.87 29.87
CA ARG A 334 24.42 10.57 30.32
C ARG A 334 25.28 11.82 30.53
N GLY A 335 25.07 12.88 29.74
CA GLY A 335 25.78 14.15 29.90
C GLY A 335 25.39 14.92 31.17
N GLY A 336 24.11 14.86 31.57
CA GLY A 336 23.63 15.52 32.79
C GLY A 336 24.18 14.93 34.10
N ARG A 337 24.49 13.62 34.12
CA ARG A 337 24.99 12.95 35.34
C ARG A 337 26.46 13.25 35.65
N ARG A 338 27.27 13.57 34.63
CA ARG A 338 28.69 13.96 34.81
C ARG A 338 28.87 15.38 35.34
N ARG A 339 27.89 16.27 35.14
CA ARG A 339 28.01 17.69 35.54
C ARG A 339 27.53 17.99 36.97
N ARG A 340 26.94 17.01 37.67
CA ARG A 340 26.36 17.19 39.02
C ARG A 340 27.20 16.55 40.15
N GLY A 341 28.39 16.04 39.84
CA GLY A 341 29.32 15.42 40.79
C GLY A 341 30.59 16.22 41.07
N GLY A 342 30.63 17.50 40.69
CA GLY A 342 31.81 18.37 40.82
C GLY A 342 31.47 19.72 41.44
N SER A 343 30.95 19.72 42.67
CA SER A 343 30.92 20.91 43.53
C SER A 343 30.84 20.48 45.00
N SER A 344 31.96 19.97 45.50
CA SER A 344 32.21 19.84 46.94
C SER A 344 33.73 19.81 47.13
N SER A 345 34.32 20.99 47.23
CA SER A 345 35.65 21.23 47.78
C SER A 345 35.61 22.56 48.50
#